data_AF-E3GM44-F1
#
_entry.id   AF-E3GM44-F1
#
_cell.length_a   1.000
_cell.length_b   1.000
_cell.length_c   1.000
_cell.angle_alpha   90.00
_cell.angle_beta   90.00
_cell.angle_gamma   90.00
#
_symmetry.space_group_name_H-M   'P 1'
#
loop_
_entity.id
_entity.type
_entity.pdbx_description
1 polymer ?
#
loop_
_entity_poly.entity_id
_entity_poly.type
_entity_poly.pdbx_seq_one_letter_code
_entity_poly.pdbx_strand_id
1 'polypeptide(L)' 'MSIEGTLWEPGMERSYLLDAHSCSEYMKEAYQHIGRGSVCGLCMVSCPHFGKNL' A
#
# COMPACT_ATOMS: atom_id res chain seq x y z
N MET A 1 5.18 8.70 -5.40
CA MET A 1 5.43 7.72 -4.33
C MET A 1 4.16 7.69 -3.49
N SER A 2 3.61 6.52 -3.17
CA SER A 2 2.30 6.43 -2.48
C SER A 2 2.42 5.90 -1.05
N ILE A 3 3.55 5.28 -0.71
CA ILE A 3 3.88 4.83 0.63
C ILE A 3 5.21 5.46 1.02
N GLU A 4 5.25 6.01 2.23
CA GLU A 4 6.44 6.64 2.78
C GLU A 4 7.10 5.70 3.81
N GLY A 5 8.42 5.70 3.88
CA GLY A 5 9.20 4.90 4.85
C GLY A 5 9.18 5.45 6.27
N THR A 6 8.08 6.07 6.68
CA THR A 6 7.93 6.76 7.97
C THR A 6 7.65 5.75 9.07
N LEU A 7 8.27 5.94 10.24
CA LEU A 7 7.98 5.14 11.42
C LEU A 7 6.58 5.48 11.94
N TRP A 8 5.72 4.46 12.07
CA TRP A 8 4.39 4.65 12.66
C TRP A 8 4.47 4.88 14.17
N GLU A 9 3.62 5.77 14.67
CA GLU A 9 3.44 6.02 16.10
C GLU A 9 1.95 6.00 16.48
N PRO A 10 1.58 5.64 17.72
CA PRO A 10 0.20 5.67 18.18
C PRO A 10 -0.43 7.06 18.06
N GLY A 11 -1.62 7.13 17.45
CA GLY A 11 -2.33 8.39 17.22
C GLY A 11 -1.91 9.15 15.95
N MET A 12 -0.89 8.67 15.23
CA MET A 12 -0.50 9.22 13.93
C MET A 12 -1.62 9.01 12.91
N GLU A 13 -1.91 10.06 12.13
CA GLU A 13 -2.88 9.99 11.05
C GLU A 13 -2.32 9.17 9.86
N ARG A 14 -3.18 8.43 9.18
CA ARG A 14 -2.76 7.45 8.18
C ARG A 14 -2.07 8.10 6.97
N SER A 15 -2.46 9.32 6.59
CA SER A 15 -1.88 9.98 5.42
C SER A 15 -0.39 10.30 5.59
N TYR A 16 0.14 10.31 6.81
CA TYR A 16 1.60 10.39 7.06
C TYR A 16 2.36 9.14 6.62
N LEU A 17 1.67 8.01 6.43
CA LEU A 17 2.26 6.74 5.99
C LEU A 17 1.91 6.41 4.54
N LEU A 18 0.68 6.73 4.12
CA LEU A 18 0.10 6.25 2.87
C LEU A 18 -0.83 7.30 2.25
N ASP A 19 -0.46 7.80 1.08
CA ASP A 19 -1.38 8.48 0.18
C ASP A 19 -2.25 7.45 -0.55
N ALA A 20 -3.44 7.23 -0.01
CA ALA A 20 -4.38 6.27 -0.59
C ALA A 20 -5.01 6.72 -1.90
N HIS A 21 -5.08 8.02 -2.17
CA HIS A 21 -5.62 8.49 -3.44
C HIS A 21 -4.65 8.11 -4.56
N SER A 22 -3.37 8.46 -4.41
CA SER A 22 -2.33 8.08 -5.37
C SER A 22 -2.20 6.56 -5.51
N CYS A 23 -2.32 5.79 -4.41
CA CYS A 23 -2.34 4.33 -4.46
C CYS A 23 -3.50 3.79 -5.31
N SER A 24 -4.71 4.33 -5.12
CA SER A 24 -5.90 3.93 -5.85
C SER A 24 -5.85 4.30 -7.33
N GLU A 25 -5.37 5.49 -7.67
CA GLU A 25 -5.23 5.90 -9.08
C GLU A 25 -4.23 4.99 -9.80
N TYR A 26 -3.10 4.67 -9.17
CA TYR A 26 -2.15 3.72 -9.75
C TYR A 26 -2.75 2.32 -9.95
N MET A 27 -3.57 1.84 -9.02
CA MET A 27 -4.31 0.57 -9.21
C MET A 27 -5.23 0.63 -10.42
N LYS A 28 -5.96 1.72 -10.59
CA LYS A 28 -6.88 1.93 -11.72
C LYS A 28 -6.13 2.02 -13.05
N GLU A 29 -4.98 2.66 -13.08
CA GLU A 29 -4.19 2.80 -14.32
C GLU A 29 -3.46 1.51 -14.68
N ALA A 30 -2.68 0.97 -13.73
CA ALA A 30 -1.74 -0.12 -13.99
C ALA A 30 -2.31 -1.52 -13.73
N TYR A 31 -3.35 -1.65 -12.89
CA TYR A 31 -3.86 -2.96 -12.44
C TYR A 31 -5.37 -3.13 -12.62
N GLN A 32 -6.06 -2.29 -13.39
CA GLN A 32 -7.50 -2.40 -13.68
C GLN A 32 -7.98 -3.79 -14.15
N HIS A 33 -7.09 -4.63 -14.67
CA HIS A 33 -7.40 -5.94 -15.23
C HIS A 33 -7.33 -7.11 -14.22
N ILE A 34 -6.91 -6.88 -12.96
CA ILE A 34 -6.72 -7.96 -11.96
C ILE A 34 -8.03 -8.51 -11.35
N GLY A 35 -9.19 -8.07 -11.86
CA GLY A 35 -10.51 -8.48 -11.40
C GLY A 35 -11.03 -7.70 -10.18
N ARG A 36 -12.34 -7.69 -10.01
CA ARG A 36 -12.99 -7.02 -8.87
C ARG A 36 -12.68 -7.76 -7.56
N GLY A 37 -12.35 -7.00 -6.52
CA GLY A 37 -12.02 -7.53 -5.19
C GLY A 37 -10.54 -7.83 -4.98
N SER A 38 -9.71 -7.68 -6.01
CA SER A 38 -8.25 -7.81 -5.93
C SER A 38 -7.59 -6.46 -5.65
N VAL A 39 -6.44 -6.47 -4.96
CA VAL A 39 -5.59 -5.30 -4.69
C VAL A 39 -4.19 -5.49 -5.28
N CYS A 40 -3.44 -4.43 -5.54
CA CYS A 40 -2.10 -4.55 -6.14
C CYS A 40 -1.08 -5.20 -5.20
N GLY A 41 -1.16 -4.94 -3.88
CA GLY A 41 -0.33 -5.61 -2.86
C GLY A 41 1.18 -5.31 -2.90
N LEU A 42 1.65 -4.39 -3.75
CA LEU A 42 3.10 -4.09 -3.91
C LEU A 42 3.77 -3.68 -2.59
N CYS A 43 3.08 -2.94 -1.74
CA CYS A 43 3.57 -2.58 -0.40
C CYS A 43 3.80 -3.81 0.49
N MET A 44 2.95 -4.83 0.39
CA MET A 44 3.10 -6.09 1.14
C MET A 44 4.31 -6.86 0.61
N VAL A 45 4.44 -7.03 -0.71
CA VAL A 45 5.60 -7.73 -1.32
C VAL A 45 6.92 -7.06 -0.97
N SER A 46 6.95 -5.71 -0.92
CA SER A 46 8.16 -4.95 -0.62
C SER A 46 8.47 -4.87 0.89
N CYS A 47 7.50 -5.17 1.74
CA CYS A 47 7.67 -5.06 3.18
C CYS A 47 8.63 -6.15 3.68
N PRO A 48 9.75 -5.80 4.34
CA PRO A 48 10.71 -6.79 4.82
C PRO A 48 10.12 -7.69 5.90
N HIS A 49 8.94 -7.39 6.46
CA HIS A 49 8.26 -8.22 7.46
C HIS A 49 7.15 -9.09 6.87
N PHE A 50 6.81 -8.93 5.59
CA PHE A 50 5.77 -9.74 4.97
C PHE A 50 6.20 -11.21 4.85
N GLY A 51 5.34 -12.12 5.28
CA GLY A 51 5.60 -13.56 5.24
C GLY A 51 6.60 -14.09 6.28
N LYS A 52 7.12 -13.25 7.18
CA LYS A 52 8.10 -13.69 8.19
C LYS A 52 7.56 -14.66 9.25
N ASN A 53 6.23 -14.83 9.32
CA ASN A 53 5.55 -15.75 10.24
C ASN A 53 4.46 -16.59 9.53
N LEU A 54 4.57 -16.78 8.21
CA LEU A 54 3.74 -17.73 7.47
C LEU A 54 4.36 -19.13 7.49
#